data_AF-A0A4C1SCZ3-F1
#
_entry.id   AF-A0A4C1SCZ3-F1
#
_cell.length_a   1.000
_cell.length_b   1.000
_cell.length_c   1.000
_cell.angle_alpha   90.00
_cell.angle_beta   90.00
_cell.angle_gamma   90.00
#
_symmetry.space_group_name_H-M   'P 1'
#
loop_
_entity.id
_entity.type
_entity.pdbx_description
1 polymer ?
#
loop_
_entity_poly.entity_id
_entity_poly.type
_entity_poly.pdbx_seq_one_letter_code
_entity_poly.pdbx_strand_id
1 'polypeptide(L)' 'MTQICKFSSESTALCKGDSGGGLVFAKTEERIQRYYLRGVASTAANNDKMCNTHAVLMFTHILAHEHFIKDQLNLTDV' A
#
# COMPACT_ATOMS: atom_id res chain seq x y z
N MET A 1 -9.59 -6.55 -10.28
CA MET A 1 -8.64 -7.04 -9.25
C MET A 1 -8.46 -5.93 -8.22
N THR A 2 -8.81 -6.17 -6.94
CA THR A 2 -8.89 -5.14 -5.88
C THR A 2 -7.69 -5.11 -4.93
N GLN A 3 -6.80 -6.10 -5.00
CA GLN A 3 -5.62 -6.22 -4.15
C GLN A 3 -4.34 -6.38 -4.96
N ILE A 4 -3.21 -5.99 -4.38
CA ILE A 4 -1.84 -6.20 -4.89
C ILE A 4 -1.07 -7.04 -3.88
N CYS A 5 -0.29 -7.99 -4.39
CA CYS A 5 0.62 -8.80 -3.59
C CYS A 5 2.04 -8.26 -3.73
N LYS A 6 2.80 -8.25 -2.64
CA LYS A 6 4.27 -8.07 -2.67
C LYS A 6 4.90 -9.19 -1.88
N PHE A 7 5.90 -9.85 -2.45
CA PHE A 7 6.74 -10.75 -1.69
C PHE A 7 7.75 -9.94 -0.87
N SER A 8 7.78 -10.16 0.44
CA SER A 8 8.78 -9.59 1.33
C SER A 8 10.06 -10.44 1.31
N SER A 9 11.21 -9.78 1.17
CA SER A 9 12.53 -10.34 1.43
C SER A 9 13.23 -9.48 2.48
N GLU A 10 13.75 -10.09 3.57
CA GLU A 10 14.66 -9.64 4.65
C GLU A 10 14.60 -8.17 5.16
N SER A 11 14.46 -7.17 4.29
CA SER A 11 14.46 -5.74 4.57
C SER A 11 13.09 -5.05 4.50
N THR A 12 11.99 -5.75 4.21
CA THR A 12 10.64 -5.12 4.16
C THR A 12 9.52 -6.00 4.66
N ALA A 13 9.36 -6.13 5.99
CA ALA A 13 8.22 -6.82 6.59
C ALA A 13 7.06 -5.85 6.86
N LEU A 14 5.81 -6.34 6.76
CA LEU A 14 4.69 -5.76 7.51
C LEU A 14 4.53 -6.53 8.81
N CYS A 15 4.34 -5.79 9.89
CA CYS A 15 4.14 -6.29 11.22
C CYS A 15 2.66 -6.18 11.63
N LYS A 16 2.30 -6.87 12.71
CA LYS A 16 1.02 -6.65 13.35
C LYS A 16 0.94 -5.20 13.83
N GLY A 17 -0.07 -4.46 13.37
CA GLY A 17 -0.26 -3.03 13.66
C GLY A 17 0.01 -2.11 12.46
N ASP A 18 0.65 -2.61 11.40
CA ASP A 18 0.90 -1.83 10.17
C ASP A 18 -0.30 -1.79 9.21
N SER A 19 -1.42 -2.44 9.57
CA SER A 19 -2.65 -2.41 8.79
C SER A 19 -3.12 -0.97 8.61
N GLY A 20 -3.43 -0.58 7.37
CA GLY A 20 -3.70 0.81 7.00
C GLY A 20 -2.45 1.59 6.54
N GLY A 21 -1.24 1.06 6.72
CA GLY A 21 0.01 1.66 6.25
C GLY A 21 0.09 1.76 4.72
N GLY A 22 0.76 2.79 4.21
CA GLY A 22 0.85 3.03 2.76
C GLY A 22 2.00 2.30 2.07
N LEU A 23 1.72 1.67 0.92
CA LEU A 23 2.72 1.26 -0.05
C LEU A 23 2.98 2.44 -1.01
N VAL A 24 4.13 3.08 -0.84
CA VAL A 24 4.46 4.36 -1.48
C VAL A 24 5.67 4.21 -2.40
N PHE A 25 5.60 4.86 -3.57
CA PHE A 25 6.70 4.90 -4.54
C PHE A 25 7.10 6.35 -4.79
N ALA A 26 8.41 6.62 -4.73
CA ALA A 26 8.94 7.92 -5.10
C ALA A 26 9.09 8.02 -6.62
N LYS A 27 8.80 9.19 -7.18
CA LYS A 27 9.07 9.56 -8.57
C LYS A 27 9.54 11.00 -8.62
N THR A 28 10.66 11.23 -9.31
CA THR A 28 11.19 12.57 -9.52
C THR A 28 10.46 13.22 -10.69
N GLU A 29 9.82 14.36 -10.45
CA GLU A 29 9.12 15.17 -11.44
C GLU A 29 9.57 16.62 -11.28
N GLU A 30 10.05 17.23 -12.37
CA GLU A 30 10.44 18.66 -12.39
C GLU A 30 11.41 19.05 -11.26
N ARG A 31 12.38 18.17 -10.96
CA ARG A 31 13.38 18.29 -9.88
C ARG A 31 12.81 18.18 -8.45
N ILE A 32 11.54 17.83 -8.29
CA ILE A 32 10.90 17.55 -7.00
C ILE A 32 10.66 16.04 -6.88
N GLN A 33 10.99 15.47 -5.72
CA GLN A 33 10.65 14.07 -5.42
C GLN A 33 9.22 14.00 -4.90
N ARG A 34 8.31 13.43 -5.69
CA ARG A 34 6.91 13.18 -5.31
C ARG A 34 6.73 11.73 -4.89
N TYR A 35 5.84 11.50 -3.93
CA TYR A 35 5.56 10.20 -3.35
C TYR A 35 4.12 9.79 -3.65
N TYR A 36 3.95 8.67 -4.36
CA TYR A 36 2.66 8.20 -4.83
C TYR A 36 2.21 6.97 -4.07
N LEU A 37 1.02 7.04 -3.47
CA LEU A 37 0.39 5.92 -2.79
C LEU A 37 -0.18 4.93 -3.83
N ARG A 38 0.30 3.68 -3.81
CA ARG A 38 -0.15 2.61 -4.72
C ARG A 38 -1.03 1.58 -4.05
N GLY A 39 -0.84 1.36 -2.76
CA GLY A 39 -1.67 0.44 -2.00
C GLY A 39 -1.69 0.75 -0.52
N VAL A 40 -2.63 0.13 0.19
CA VAL A 40 -2.80 0.25 1.64
C VAL A 40 -2.71 -1.13 2.25
N ALA A 41 -1.86 -1.32 3.24
CA ALA A 41 -1.62 -2.60 3.89
C ALA A 41 -2.95 -3.15 4.44
N SER A 42 -3.35 -4.33 3.94
CA SER A 42 -4.59 -4.98 4.36
C SER A 42 -4.30 -6.06 5.38
N THR A 43 -3.45 -7.03 5.03
CA THR A 43 -3.09 -8.15 5.91
C THR A 43 -1.58 -8.28 6.05
N ALA A 44 -1.11 -8.39 7.28
CA ALA A 44 0.24 -8.86 7.60
C ALA A 44 0.22 -10.37 7.88
N ALA A 45 1.36 -11.04 7.73
CA ALA A 45 1.46 -12.45 8.09
C ALA A 45 1.21 -12.63 9.59
N ASN A 46 0.27 -13.53 9.92
CA ASN A 46 -0.12 -13.82 11.29
C ASN A 46 0.72 -14.99 11.84
N ASN A 47 1.99 -14.76 12.13
CA ASN A 47 2.79 -15.68 12.94
C ASN A 47 3.15 -15.02 14.29
N ASP A 48 3.47 -15.84 15.29
CA ASP A 48 3.81 -15.37 16.65
C ASP A 48 5.03 -14.45 16.70
N LYS A 49 5.82 -14.44 15.61
CA LYS A 49 6.86 -13.44 15.36
C LYS A 49 6.17 -12.20 14.81
N MET A 50 5.82 -11.25 15.66
CA MET A 50 5.10 -10.00 15.34
C MET A 50 5.42 -9.31 13.99
N CYS A 51 6.59 -9.56 13.40
CA CYS A 51 6.94 -9.28 12.01
C CYS A 51 7.45 -10.56 11.31
N ASN A 52 6.91 -10.89 10.13
CA ASN A 52 7.47 -11.93 9.27
C ASN A 52 8.15 -11.30 8.03
N THR A 53 9.47 -11.44 7.93
CA THR A 53 10.27 -10.95 6.79
C THR A 53 10.16 -11.83 5.55
N HIS A 54 9.60 -13.04 5.64
CA HIS A 54 9.34 -13.94 4.53
C HIS A 54 7.84 -14.22 4.41
N ALA A 55 7.11 -13.21 3.97
CA ALA A 55 5.66 -13.27 3.83
C ALA A 55 5.21 -12.68 2.49
N VAL A 56 4.08 -13.18 2.01
CA VAL A 56 3.29 -12.47 1.01
C VAL A 56 2.52 -11.38 1.74
N LEU A 57 2.80 -10.13 1.39
CA LEU A 57 2.15 -8.94 1.90
C LEU A 57 1.02 -8.57 0.95
N MET A 58 -0.16 -8.30 1.51
CA MET A 58 -1.35 -7.90 0.74
C MET A 58 -1.67 -6.44 0.96
N PHE A 59 -1.94 -5.74 -0.13
CA PHE A 59 -2.32 -4.34 -0.13
C PHE A 59 -3.61 -4.13 -0.90
N THR A 60 -4.52 -3.29 -0.42
CA THR A 60 -5.64 -2.77 -1.20
C THR A 60 -5.09 -1.96 -2.37
N HIS A 61 -5.53 -2.24 -3.59
CA HIS A 61 -5.08 -1.53 -4.79
C HIS A 61 -5.80 -0.19 -4.91
N ILE A 62 -5.09 0.94 -4.73
CA ILE A 62 -5.72 2.27 -4.73
C ILE A 62 -6.38 2.62 -6.07
N LEU A 63 -5.71 2.35 -7.20
CA LEU A 63 -6.27 2.67 -8.52
C LEU A 63 -7.52 1.87 -8.84
N ALA A 64 -7.65 0.64 -8.33
CA ALA A 64 -8.88 -0.14 -8.51
C ALA A 64 -10.08 0.47 -7.76
N HIS A 65 -9.85 1.39 -6.82
CA HIS A 65 -10.88 2.08 -6.04
C HIS A 65 -10.91 3.59 -6.33
N GLU A 66 -10.34 4.03 -7.46
CA GLU A 66 -10.22 5.44 -7.82
C GLU A 66 -11.56 6.18 -7.80
N HIS A 67 -12.60 5.62 -8.44
CA HIS A 67 -13.93 6.23 -8.46
C HIS A 67 -14.49 6.43 -7.05
N PHE A 68 -14.46 5.38 -6.23
CA PHE A 68 -14.89 5.46 -4.83
C PHE A 68 -14.15 6.55 -4.06
N ILE A 69 -12.82 6.63 -4.20
CA ILE A 69 -12.00 7.64 -3.51
C ILE A 69 -12.34 9.04 -4.00
N LYS A 70 -12.48 9.24 -5.31
CA LYS A 70 -12.83 10.52 -5.90
C LYS A 70 -14.21 10.99 -5.45
N ASP A 71 -15.20 10.09 -5.42
CA ASP A 71 -16.55 10.40 -4.98
C ASP A 71 -16.58 10.80 -3.49
N GLN A 72 -15.83 10.09 -2.63
CA GLN A 72 -15.75 10.42 -1.20
C GLN A 72 -15.00 11.72 -0.91
N LEU A 73 -14.12 12.15 -1.81
CA LEU A 73 -13.35 13.39 -1.68
C LEU A 73 -13.93 14.56 -2.51
N ASN A 74 -15.08 14.36 -3.18
CA ASN A 74 -15.68 15.31 -4.12
C ASN A 74 -14.68 15.79 -5.20
N LEU A 75 -13.83 14.89 -5.70
CA LEU A 75 -12.85 15.15 -6.76
C LEU A 75 -13.42 14.88 -8.17
N THR A 76 -14.75 14.86 -8.32
CA THR A 76 -15.44 14.55 -9.57
C THR A 76 -15.36 15.65 -10.64
N ASP A 77 -14.76 16.81 -10.33
CA ASP A 77 -14.74 18.01 -11.18
C ASP A 77 -13.34 18.55 -11.53
N VAL A 78 -12.31 17.70 -11.65
CA VAL A 78 -10.98 18.09 -12.19
C VAL A 78 -10.62 17.31 -13.44
#